data_AF-A0A517XRX5-F1
#
_entry.id   AF-A0A517XRX5-F1
#
_cell.length_a   1.000
_cell.length_b   1.000
_cell.length_c   1.000
_cell.angle_alpha   90.00
_cell.angle_beta   90.00
_cell.angle_gamma   90.00
#
_symmetry.space_group_name_H-M   'P 1'
#
loop_
_entity.id
_entity.type
_entity.pdbx_description
1 polymer ?
#
loop_
_entity_poly.entity_id
_entity_poly.type
_entity_poly.pdbx_seq_one_letter_code
_entity_poly.pdbx_strand_id
1 'polypeptide(L)'
;MLLTFLLVLVGLFALLWGVTAVAQAYVYQQPTDRLPAKAAVAALIVSGYVIFWVALDRKSPGKYDDFLAFAGYTTTTFDEFDAVRWEADPAVRNKAEFKKDAAGKPAETVTHFKRVGKSPPRFADEKTGKDFVLSDGGTLTAAVVLKPDLQGPAVRFNAGFKEDARGKTYFPKGNDGRRFVEENGSRYVSLDQPGVVYIPSATTVFLAILINLGMFAAWYVAFWPVLRFGAGLAALLTLAFAIFTIFVVMPVLFKPGRAPKPVEEAVARVEPAAHAGLSPCRA
;
A
#
# COMPACT_ATOMS: atom_id res chain seq x y z
N MET A 1 -1.63 -20.92 13.77
CA MET A 1 -2.35 -19.89 14.56
C MET A 1 -2.48 -20.28 16.02
N LEU A 2 -2.93 -21.49 16.33
CA LEU A 2 -3.05 -21.93 17.72
C LEU A 2 -1.75 -21.81 18.53
N LEU A 3 -0.61 -22.28 17.99
CA LEU A 3 0.68 -22.15 18.66
C LEU A 3 1.05 -20.67 18.94
N THR A 4 0.90 -19.80 17.94
CA THR A 4 1.13 -18.36 18.09
C THR A 4 0.22 -17.76 19.16
N PHE A 5 -1.06 -18.13 19.18
CA PHE A 5 -2.01 -17.70 20.21
C PHE A 5 -1.54 -18.14 21.60
N LEU A 6 -1.16 -19.40 21.79
CA LEU A 6 -0.69 -19.91 23.08
C LEU A 6 0.58 -19.21 23.56
N LEU A 7 1.54 -18.96 22.65
CA LEU A 7 2.77 -18.23 22.99
C LEU A 7 2.49 -16.78 23.40
N VAL A 8 1.63 -16.08 22.65
CA VAL A 8 1.22 -14.70 22.98
C VAL A 8 0.45 -14.68 24.30
N LEU A 9 -0.46 -15.64 24.52
CA LEU A 9 -1.24 -15.76 25.76
C LEU A 9 -0.32 -15.98 26.97
N VAL A 10 0.61 -16.93 26.92
CA VAL A 10 1.54 -17.21 28.02
C VAL A 10 2.48 -16.03 28.26
N GLY A 11 3.01 -15.42 27.21
CA GLY A 11 3.85 -14.22 27.31
C GLY A 11 3.11 -13.05 27.94
N LEU A 12 1.89 -12.75 27.49
CA LEU A 12 1.05 -11.70 28.06
C LEU A 12 0.62 -12.01 29.50
N PHE A 13 0.34 -13.27 29.83
CA PHE A 13 0.03 -13.67 31.20
C PHE A 13 1.19 -13.38 32.14
N ALA A 14 2.40 -13.81 31.79
CA ALA A 14 3.60 -13.57 32.60
C ALA A 14 3.87 -12.05 32.75
N LEU A 15 3.77 -11.31 31.64
CA LEU A 15 3.95 -9.86 31.62
C LEU A 15 2.92 -9.13 32.50
N LEU A 16 1.63 -9.40 32.29
CA LEU A 16 0.55 -8.76 33.02
C LEU A 16 0.59 -9.12 34.50
N TRP A 17 0.87 -10.37 34.84
CA TRP A 17 0.98 -10.78 36.23
C TRP A 17 2.15 -10.08 36.94
N GLY A 18 3.35 -10.11 36.34
CA GLY A 18 4.54 -9.48 36.92
C GLY A 18 4.43 -7.96 37.03
N VAL A 19 4.08 -7.29 35.94
CA VAL A 19 3.94 -5.81 35.91
C VAL A 19 2.82 -5.37 36.85
N THR A 20 1.68 -6.07 36.87
CA THR A 20 0.57 -5.69 37.76
C THR A 20 0.92 -5.92 39.22
N ALA A 21 1.63 -7.00 39.57
CA ALA A 21 2.05 -7.23 40.95
C ALA A 21 2.94 -6.09 41.47
N VAL A 22 3.93 -5.67 40.67
CA VAL A 22 4.83 -4.56 41.02
C VAL A 22 4.07 -3.23 41.06
N ALA A 23 3.28 -2.92 40.03
CA ALA A 23 2.52 -1.67 39.96
C ALA A 23 1.50 -1.57 41.09
N GLN A 24 0.82 -2.66 41.45
CA GLN A 24 -0.13 -2.67 42.55
C GLN A 24 0.56 -2.49 43.90
N ALA A 25 1.69 -3.14 44.13
CA ALA A 25 2.47 -2.96 45.36
C ALA A 25 2.98 -1.52 45.53
N TYR A 26 3.27 -0.82 44.42
CA TYR A 26 3.77 0.55 44.46
C TYR A 26 2.67 1.61 44.59
N VAL A 27 1.56 1.45 43.86
CA VAL A 27 0.52 2.48 43.72
C VAL A 27 -0.64 2.28 44.71
N TYR A 28 -0.93 1.04 45.10
CA TYR A 28 -2.11 0.70 45.89
C TYR A 28 -1.72 0.10 47.24
N GLN A 29 -2.48 0.43 48.29
CA GLN A 29 -2.25 -0.10 49.63
C GLN A 29 -2.65 -1.58 49.77
N GLN A 30 -3.60 -2.03 48.95
CA GLN A 30 -4.07 -3.41 48.94
C GLN A 30 -3.99 -3.97 47.51
N PRO A 31 -3.17 -5.01 47.28
CA PRO A 31 -3.17 -5.73 46.03
C PRO A 31 -4.56 -6.31 45.75
N THR A 32 -4.92 -6.40 44.48
CA THR A 32 -6.22 -6.95 44.08
C THR A 32 -6.26 -8.45 44.34
N ASP A 33 -7.38 -8.94 44.86
CA ASP A 33 -7.56 -10.38 45.07
C ASP A 33 -7.50 -11.17 43.77
N ARG A 34 -6.98 -12.40 43.86
CA ARG A 34 -6.90 -13.37 42.75
C ARG A 34 -6.18 -12.81 41.53
N LEU A 35 -5.10 -12.04 41.77
CA LEU A 35 -4.33 -11.41 40.70
C LEU A 35 -3.91 -12.38 39.57
N PRO A 36 -3.43 -13.61 39.83
CA PRO A 36 -3.09 -14.54 38.75
C PRO A 36 -4.28 -14.87 37.84
N ALA A 37 -5.46 -15.15 38.42
CA ALA A 37 -6.64 -15.46 37.63
C ALA A 37 -7.08 -14.26 36.77
N LYS A 38 -7.02 -13.04 37.33
CA LYS A 38 -7.32 -11.81 36.59
C LYS A 38 -6.32 -11.54 35.47
N ALA A 39 -5.03 -11.76 35.73
CA ALA A 39 -3.99 -11.65 34.71
C ALA A 39 -4.21 -12.64 33.57
N ALA A 40 -4.65 -13.87 33.87
CA ALA A 40 -5.00 -14.86 32.84
C ALA A 40 -6.18 -14.41 31.98
N VAL A 41 -7.24 -13.86 32.59
CA VAL A 41 -8.39 -13.30 31.84
C VAL A 41 -7.98 -12.11 30.99
N ALA A 42 -7.19 -11.18 31.55
CA ALA A 42 -6.68 -10.02 30.82
C ALA A 42 -5.81 -10.45 29.63
N ALA A 43 -4.91 -11.41 29.83
CA ALA A 43 -4.08 -11.98 28.77
C ALA A 43 -4.94 -12.65 27.69
N LEU A 44 -6.03 -13.34 28.06
CA LEU A 44 -6.95 -13.97 27.11
C LEU A 44 -7.65 -12.94 26.23
N ILE A 45 -8.12 -11.84 26.81
CA ILE A 45 -8.78 -10.74 26.08
C ILE A 45 -7.82 -10.14 25.05
N VAL A 46 -6.62 -9.75 25.50
CA VAL A 46 -5.65 -9.07 24.64
C VAL A 46 -5.08 -10.02 23.57
N SER A 47 -4.70 -11.25 23.94
CA SER A 47 -4.19 -12.23 22.97
C SER A 47 -5.26 -12.62 21.95
N GLY A 48 -6.51 -12.78 22.37
CA GLY A 48 -7.64 -13.04 21.47
C GLY A 48 -7.80 -11.92 20.44
N TYR A 49 -7.72 -10.67 20.89
CA TYR A 49 -7.78 -9.51 20.00
C TYR A 49 -6.60 -9.43 19.03
N VAL A 50 -5.37 -9.62 19.52
CA VAL A 50 -4.16 -9.63 18.69
C VAL A 50 -4.25 -10.72 17.62
N ILE A 51 -4.66 -11.93 17.98
CA ILE A 51 -4.78 -13.04 17.02
C ILE A 51 -5.92 -12.82 16.02
N PHE A 52 -7.03 -12.22 16.44
CA PHE A 52 -8.07 -11.77 15.54
C PHE A 52 -7.52 -10.80 14.48
N TRP A 53 -6.75 -9.80 14.89
CA TRP A 53 -6.13 -8.86 13.95
C TRP A 53 -5.14 -9.56 13.02
N VAL A 54 -4.23 -10.41 13.54
CA VAL A 54 -3.31 -11.18 12.70
C VAL A 54 -4.08 -12.06 11.70
N ALA A 55 -5.22 -12.63 12.08
CA ALA A 55 -6.05 -13.41 11.16
C ALA A 55 -6.69 -12.53 10.06
N LEU A 56 -7.07 -11.28 10.37
CA LEU A 56 -7.53 -10.32 9.36
C LEU A 56 -6.40 -9.92 8.40
N ASP A 57 -5.21 -9.60 8.92
CA ASP A 57 -4.05 -9.25 8.10
C ASP A 57 -3.66 -10.42 7.18
N ARG A 58 -3.69 -11.66 7.65
CA ARG A 58 -3.42 -12.82 6.77
C ARG A 58 -4.43 -12.99 5.63
N LYS A 59 -5.69 -12.61 5.82
CA LYS A 59 -6.71 -12.67 4.76
C LYS A 59 -6.57 -11.53 3.76
N SER A 60 -6.01 -10.39 4.18
CA SER A 60 -5.82 -9.21 3.34
C SER A 60 -4.54 -8.47 3.74
N PRO A 61 -3.35 -9.01 3.38
CA PRO A 61 -2.08 -8.49 3.87
C PRO A 61 -1.90 -7.01 3.51
N GLY A 62 -1.56 -6.20 4.51
CA GLY A 62 -1.31 -4.75 4.33
C GLY A 62 -2.56 -3.88 4.16
N LYS A 63 -3.76 -4.46 4.10
CA LYS A 63 -5.01 -3.68 3.99
C LYS A 63 -5.39 -2.98 5.30
N TYR A 64 -5.05 -3.59 6.43
CA TYR A 64 -5.36 -3.10 7.77
C TYR A 64 -4.07 -2.94 8.58
N ASP A 65 -3.09 -2.25 7.98
CA ASP A 65 -1.82 -1.98 8.66
C ASP A 65 -2.01 -1.03 9.85
N ASP A 66 -0.96 -0.84 10.64
CA ASP A 66 -0.98 0.09 11.77
C ASP A 66 -1.29 1.54 11.34
N PHE A 67 -1.63 2.40 12.30
CA PHE A 67 -1.97 3.82 12.03
C PHE A 67 -0.88 4.59 11.26
N LEU A 68 0.38 4.12 11.27
CA LEU A 68 1.51 4.81 10.67
C LEU A 68 1.81 4.32 9.26
N ALA A 69 1.50 3.06 8.97
CA ALA A 69 1.64 2.44 7.65
C ALA A 69 0.30 2.33 6.91
N PHE A 70 -0.77 2.91 7.44
CA PHE A 70 -2.10 2.82 6.85
C PHE A 70 -2.15 3.50 5.47
N ALA A 71 -2.37 2.69 4.43
CA ALA A 71 -2.71 3.18 3.11
C ALA A 71 -4.23 3.35 3.01
N GLY A 72 -4.70 4.60 2.87
CA GLY A 72 -6.11 4.93 2.61
C GLY A 72 -6.65 4.46 1.25
N TYR A 73 -5.88 3.65 0.53
CA TYR A 73 -6.15 3.20 -0.82
C TYR A 73 -5.98 1.68 -0.94
N THR A 74 -6.76 1.09 -1.82
CA THR A 74 -6.57 -0.27 -2.33
C THR A 74 -5.90 -0.16 -3.69
N THR A 75 -4.97 -1.05 -4.00
CA THR A 75 -4.28 -1.06 -5.29
C THR A 75 -4.83 -2.16 -6.19
N THR A 76 -5.12 -1.85 -7.44
CA THR A 76 -5.45 -2.83 -8.48
C THR A 76 -4.44 -2.73 -9.61
N THR A 77 -3.89 -3.87 -10.04
CA THR A 77 -2.97 -3.92 -11.17
C THR A 77 -3.72 -4.08 -12.48
N PHE A 78 -3.20 -3.48 -13.55
CA PHE A 78 -3.72 -3.66 -14.91
C PHE A 78 -2.58 -4.00 -15.88
N ASP A 79 -2.89 -4.78 -16.90
CA ASP A 79 -1.89 -5.27 -17.87
C ASP A 79 -1.95 -4.56 -19.22
N GLU A 80 -3.01 -3.81 -19.46
CA GLU A 80 -3.21 -3.08 -20.71
C GLU A 80 -3.89 -1.74 -20.43
N PHE A 81 -3.57 -0.75 -21.25
CA PHE A 81 -4.20 0.57 -21.20
C PHE A 81 -4.03 1.29 -22.54
N ASP A 82 -4.92 2.23 -22.80
CA ASP A 82 -4.84 3.16 -23.90
C ASP A 82 -4.24 4.48 -23.42
N ALA A 83 -3.12 4.90 -23.99
CA ALA A 83 -2.57 6.22 -23.75
C ALA A 83 -3.19 7.23 -24.72
N VAL A 84 -3.80 8.27 -24.18
CA VAL A 84 -4.28 9.42 -24.95
C VAL A 84 -3.15 10.43 -25.01
N ARG A 85 -2.62 10.69 -26.20
CA ARG A 85 -1.45 11.55 -26.42
C ARG A 85 -1.84 12.80 -27.20
N TRP A 86 -1.27 13.93 -26.82
CA TRP A 86 -1.30 15.17 -27.59
C TRP A 86 -0.05 15.27 -28.44
N GLU A 87 -0.23 15.54 -29.73
CA GLU A 87 0.86 15.72 -30.68
C GLU A 87 1.30 17.19 -30.74
N ALA A 88 2.60 17.43 -30.72
CA ALA A 88 3.16 18.75 -30.95
C ALA A 88 2.86 19.22 -32.38
N ASP A 89 2.58 20.51 -32.56
CA ASP A 89 2.41 21.10 -33.88
C ASP A 89 3.78 21.36 -34.53
N PRO A 90 4.15 20.64 -35.61
CA PRO A 90 5.43 20.85 -36.28
C PRO A 90 5.55 22.24 -36.93
N ALA A 91 4.44 22.95 -37.15
CA ALA A 91 4.44 24.28 -37.76
C ALA A 91 5.02 25.37 -36.84
N VAL A 92 4.97 25.16 -35.51
CA VAL A 92 5.38 26.17 -34.54
C VAL A 92 6.75 25.83 -33.95
N ARG A 93 7.82 26.13 -34.70
CA ARG A 93 9.19 25.99 -34.19
C ARG A 93 9.37 26.88 -32.94
N ASN A 94 9.90 26.30 -31.87
CA ASN A 94 10.24 26.94 -30.58
C ASN A 94 9.08 27.30 -29.62
N LYS A 95 7.84 26.87 -29.87
CA LYS A 95 6.76 26.94 -28.86
C LYS A 95 6.17 25.56 -28.60
N ALA A 96 5.81 25.30 -27.35
CA ALA A 96 5.13 24.07 -26.94
C ALA A 96 3.63 24.18 -27.26
N GLU A 97 3.30 24.33 -28.54
CA GLU A 97 1.92 24.35 -29.01
C GLU A 97 1.55 22.95 -29.54
N PHE A 98 0.41 22.43 -29.12
CA PHE A 98 -0.13 21.14 -29.57
C PHE A 98 -1.03 21.37 -30.77
N LYS A 99 -1.10 20.38 -31.68
CA LYS A 99 -2.07 20.38 -32.77
C LYS A 99 -3.46 20.53 -32.18
N LYS A 100 -4.31 21.38 -32.78
CA LYS A 100 -5.68 21.58 -32.31
C LYS A 100 -6.67 20.92 -33.25
N ASP A 101 -7.74 20.39 -32.69
CA ASP A 101 -8.91 19.90 -33.42
C ASP A 101 -9.78 21.08 -33.91
N ALA A 102 -10.86 20.76 -34.62
CA ALA A 102 -11.82 21.76 -35.12
C ALA A 102 -12.51 22.56 -33.99
N ALA A 103 -12.47 22.07 -32.74
CA ALA A 103 -13.02 22.74 -31.56
C ALA A 103 -11.97 23.58 -30.81
N GLY A 104 -10.73 23.65 -31.31
CA GLY A 104 -9.63 24.39 -30.70
C GLY A 104 -8.98 23.68 -29.49
N LYS A 105 -9.33 22.42 -29.24
CA LYS A 105 -8.73 21.58 -28.18
C LYS A 105 -7.53 20.80 -28.73
N PRO A 106 -6.56 20.39 -27.90
CA PRO A 106 -5.45 19.55 -28.36
C PRO A 106 -5.96 18.26 -29.02
N ALA A 107 -5.45 17.95 -30.21
CA ALA A 107 -5.79 16.75 -30.96
C ALA A 107 -5.28 15.52 -30.20
N GLU A 108 -6.17 14.56 -29.99
CA GLU A 108 -5.90 13.35 -29.22
C GLU A 108 -5.62 12.16 -30.14
N THR A 109 -4.45 11.55 -29.97
CA THR A 109 -4.08 10.29 -30.61
C THR A 109 -4.06 9.19 -29.55
N VAL A 110 -4.80 8.11 -29.78
CA VAL A 110 -4.88 6.97 -28.85
C VAL A 110 -3.89 5.89 -29.27
N THR A 111 -3.05 5.43 -28.35
CA THR A 111 -2.08 4.35 -28.57
C THR A 111 -2.27 3.27 -27.51
N HIS A 112 -2.42 2.02 -27.94
CA HIS A 112 -2.65 0.88 -27.05
C HIS A 112 -1.33 0.33 -26.52
N PHE A 113 -1.23 0.18 -25.20
CA PHE A 113 -0.04 -0.33 -24.52
C PHE A 113 -0.37 -1.60 -23.74
N LYS A 114 0.54 -2.58 -23.84
CA LYS A 114 0.46 -3.84 -23.12
C LYS A 114 1.69 -4.07 -22.25
N ARG A 115 1.49 -4.67 -21.08
CA ARG A 115 2.56 -5.00 -20.14
C ARG A 115 3.52 -6.00 -20.79
N VAL A 116 4.79 -5.64 -20.83
CA VAL A 116 5.89 -6.47 -21.27
C VAL A 116 6.93 -6.61 -20.16
N GLY A 117 7.39 -7.84 -19.94
CA GLY A 117 8.31 -8.17 -18.84
C GLY A 117 7.61 -8.34 -17.48
N LYS A 118 8.22 -9.15 -16.61
CA LYS A 118 7.68 -9.50 -15.29
C LYS A 118 8.12 -8.53 -14.18
N SER A 119 9.33 -7.95 -14.27
CA SER A 119 9.85 -6.99 -13.29
C SER A 119 11.14 -6.30 -13.79
N PRO A 120 11.25 -4.95 -13.77
CA PRO A 120 10.16 -4.02 -13.54
C PRO A 120 9.12 -4.12 -14.67
N PRO A 121 7.83 -3.89 -14.40
CA PRO A 121 6.82 -3.90 -15.43
C PRO A 121 7.08 -2.76 -16.40
N ARG A 122 7.27 -3.10 -17.68
CA ARG A 122 7.32 -2.14 -18.78
C ARG A 122 6.03 -2.27 -19.56
N PHE A 123 5.70 -1.25 -20.31
CA PHE A 123 4.56 -1.26 -21.21
C PHE A 123 5.06 -0.91 -22.59
N ALA A 124 4.74 -1.72 -23.58
CA ALA A 124 5.13 -1.46 -24.97
C ALA A 124 3.88 -1.28 -25.83
N ASP A 125 4.01 -0.38 -26.79
CA ASP A 125 3.01 -0.17 -27.83
C ASP A 125 2.87 -1.47 -28.64
N GLU A 126 1.65 -1.96 -28.78
CA GLU A 126 1.36 -3.21 -29.49
C GLU A 126 1.77 -3.16 -30.97
N LYS A 127 1.70 -1.98 -31.61
CA LYS A 127 2.00 -1.81 -33.03
C LYS A 127 3.49 -1.61 -33.30
N THR A 128 4.14 -0.79 -32.47
CA THR A 128 5.52 -0.35 -32.73
C THR A 128 6.56 -1.06 -31.86
N GLY A 129 6.13 -1.75 -30.79
CA GLY A 129 7.02 -2.36 -29.80
C GLY A 129 7.80 -1.35 -28.96
N LYS A 130 7.52 -0.04 -29.09
CA LYS A 130 8.21 1.01 -28.35
C LYS A 130 7.72 1.09 -26.91
N ASP A 131 8.65 1.26 -25.99
CA ASP A 131 8.33 1.44 -24.57
C ASP A 131 7.48 2.70 -24.35
N PHE A 132 6.58 2.60 -23.38
CA PHE A 132 5.76 3.70 -22.92
C PHE A 132 6.64 4.80 -22.32
N VAL A 133 6.54 5.98 -22.92
CA VAL A 133 7.15 7.21 -22.43
C VAL A 133 6.06 8.25 -22.20
N LEU A 134 6.22 9.02 -21.13
CA LEU A 134 5.27 10.07 -20.74
C LEU A 134 5.23 11.22 -21.73
N SER A 135 6.42 11.63 -22.15
CA SER A 135 6.63 12.63 -23.18
C SER A 135 7.82 12.20 -24.00
N ASP A 136 7.66 12.19 -25.31
CA ASP A 136 8.77 12.27 -26.25
C ASP A 136 8.74 13.67 -26.90
N GLY A 137 9.80 14.04 -27.63
CA GLY A 137 9.90 15.38 -28.23
C GLY A 137 8.76 15.75 -29.20
N GLY A 138 7.86 14.80 -29.54
CA GLY A 138 6.71 15.03 -30.42
C GLY A 138 5.35 14.78 -29.76
N THR A 139 5.28 14.10 -28.62
CA THR A 139 4.02 13.69 -27.98
C THR A 139 4.06 13.85 -26.47
N LEU A 140 2.89 14.15 -25.89
CA LEU A 140 2.68 14.26 -24.46
C LEU A 140 1.48 13.39 -24.07
N THR A 141 1.64 12.49 -23.10
CA THR A 141 0.52 11.67 -22.61
C THR A 141 -0.39 12.50 -21.72
N ALA A 142 -1.59 12.79 -22.22
CA ALA A 142 -2.60 13.61 -21.56
C ALA A 142 -3.56 12.82 -20.69
N ALA A 143 -3.85 11.58 -21.05
CA ALA A 143 -4.65 10.69 -20.25
C ALA A 143 -4.26 9.23 -20.44
N VAL A 144 -4.65 8.40 -19.49
CA VAL A 144 -4.60 6.95 -19.57
C VAL A 144 -6.02 6.44 -19.42
N VAL A 145 -6.47 5.61 -20.35
CA VAL A 145 -7.76 4.95 -20.32
C VAL A 145 -7.52 3.46 -20.09
N LEU A 146 -8.10 2.91 -19.02
CA LEU A 146 -7.91 1.51 -18.66
C LEU A 146 -9.18 0.95 -18.03
N LYS A 147 -9.28 -0.37 -17.91
CA LYS A 147 -10.36 -1.04 -17.17
C LYS A 147 -9.84 -1.46 -15.79
N PRO A 148 -10.19 -0.73 -14.70
CA PRO A 148 -9.70 -1.09 -13.37
C PRO A 148 -10.29 -2.41 -12.86
N ASP A 149 -11.46 -2.78 -13.38
CA ASP A 149 -12.14 -4.05 -13.16
C ASP A 149 -12.24 -4.76 -14.51
N LEU A 150 -11.89 -6.05 -14.56
CA LEU A 150 -11.89 -6.88 -15.79
C LEU A 150 -13.23 -6.84 -16.52
N GLN A 151 -14.33 -6.69 -15.79
CA GLN A 151 -15.70 -6.63 -16.34
C GLN A 151 -16.28 -5.21 -16.40
N GLY A 152 -15.54 -4.21 -15.90
CA GLY A 152 -16.00 -2.83 -15.83
C GLY A 152 -15.81 -2.04 -17.15
N PRO A 153 -16.49 -0.89 -17.27
CA PRO A 153 -16.22 0.04 -18.36
C PRO A 153 -14.80 0.60 -18.27
N ALA A 154 -14.25 1.00 -19.41
CA ALA A 154 -12.98 1.72 -19.43
C ALA A 154 -13.14 3.10 -18.78
N VAL A 155 -12.19 3.46 -17.92
CA VAL A 155 -12.19 4.71 -17.14
C VAL A 155 -11.00 5.55 -17.60
N ARG A 156 -11.25 6.83 -17.85
CA ARG A 156 -10.25 7.82 -18.25
C ARG A 156 -9.63 8.50 -17.02
N PHE A 157 -8.31 8.46 -16.96
CA PHE A 157 -7.49 9.12 -15.94
C PHE A 157 -6.69 10.24 -16.62
N ASN A 158 -7.03 11.49 -16.32
CA ASN A 158 -6.41 12.67 -16.93
C ASN A 158 -5.15 13.08 -16.16
N ALA A 159 -4.13 13.55 -16.86
CA ALA A 159 -2.91 14.06 -16.25
C ALA A 159 -3.22 15.34 -15.46
N GLY A 160 -2.68 15.44 -14.24
CA GLY A 160 -2.77 16.64 -13.42
C GLY A 160 -1.81 17.73 -13.88
N PHE A 161 -2.02 18.28 -15.08
CA PHE A 161 -1.17 19.34 -15.61
C PHE A 161 -1.26 20.63 -14.81
N LYS A 162 -0.15 21.37 -14.74
CA LYS A 162 -0.13 22.76 -14.30
C LYS A 162 0.21 23.66 -15.48
N GLU A 163 -0.35 24.86 -15.46
CA GLU A 163 -0.05 25.91 -16.41
C GLU A 163 0.84 26.95 -15.71
N ASP A 164 1.94 27.35 -16.34
CA ASP A 164 2.78 28.43 -15.82
C ASP A 164 2.20 29.81 -16.20
N ALA A 165 2.78 30.88 -15.65
CA ALA A 165 2.38 32.25 -15.99
C ALA A 165 2.58 32.61 -17.48
N ARG A 166 3.22 31.74 -18.27
CA ARG A 166 3.47 31.90 -19.71
C ARG A 166 2.55 31.00 -20.55
N GLY A 167 1.56 30.36 -19.92
CA GLY A 167 0.60 29.48 -20.59
C GLY A 167 1.18 28.13 -21.02
N LYS A 168 2.34 27.72 -20.49
CA LYS A 168 2.93 26.42 -20.79
C LYS A 168 2.34 25.35 -19.87
N THR A 169 1.82 24.29 -20.48
CA THR A 169 1.34 23.09 -19.78
C THR A 169 2.50 22.16 -19.46
N TYR A 170 2.68 21.81 -18.18
CA TYR A 170 3.73 20.90 -17.75
C TYR A 170 3.26 19.97 -16.63
N PHE A 171 3.95 18.83 -16.49
CA PHE A 171 3.76 17.98 -15.32
C PHE A 171 4.36 18.66 -14.08
N PRO A 172 3.61 18.78 -12.97
CA PRO A 172 4.15 19.30 -11.74
C PRO A 172 5.42 18.55 -11.33
N LYS A 173 6.43 19.31 -10.86
CA LYS A 173 7.68 18.74 -10.36
C LYS A 173 7.43 18.01 -9.03
N GLY A 174 8.11 16.88 -8.83
CA GLY A 174 7.97 16.03 -7.64
C GLY A 174 7.11 14.78 -7.87
N ASN A 175 7.26 13.79 -7.00
CA ASN A 175 6.59 12.48 -7.14
C ASN A 175 5.07 12.61 -7.01
N ASP A 176 4.58 13.44 -6.09
CA ASP A 176 3.14 13.64 -5.84
C ASP A 176 2.39 14.29 -7.02
N GLY A 177 3.14 14.98 -7.89
CA GLY A 177 2.60 15.64 -9.07
C GLY A 177 2.41 14.70 -10.27
N ARG A 178 3.13 13.58 -10.29
CA ARG A 178 3.17 12.68 -11.45
C ARG A 178 2.11 11.60 -11.32
N ARG A 179 0.85 12.00 -11.40
CA ARG A 179 -0.31 11.08 -11.37
C ARG A 179 -1.36 11.43 -12.42
N PHE A 180 -2.05 10.40 -12.89
CA PHE A 180 -3.29 10.56 -13.66
C PHE A 180 -4.48 10.38 -12.71
N VAL A 181 -5.42 11.33 -12.71
CA VAL A 181 -6.60 11.34 -11.82
C VAL A 181 -7.84 11.04 -12.63
N GLU A 182 -8.72 10.19 -12.10
CA GLU A 182 -10.02 9.87 -12.72
C GLU A 182 -10.85 11.15 -12.93
N GLU A 183 -11.43 11.32 -14.12
CA GLU A 183 -12.12 12.56 -14.52
C GLU A 183 -13.26 12.98 -13.57
N ASN A 184 -13.99 12.00 -13.03
CA ASN A 184 -15.12 12.23 -12.13
C ASN A 184 -14.99 11.42 -10.82
N GLY A 185 -13.75 11.13 -10.41
CA GLY A 185 -13.51 10.25 -9.28
C GLY A 185 -12.27 10.60 -8.49
N SER A 186 -12.01 9.77 -7.48
CA SER A 186 -10.88 9.94 -6.56
C SER A 186 -9.78 8.89 -6.77
N ARG A 187 -9.95 8.01 -7.77
CA ARG A 187 -8.94 7.02 -8.17
C ARG A 187 -7.82 7.71 -8.94
N TYR A 188 -6.60 7.19 -8.82
CA TYR A 188 -5.47 7.70 -9.57
C TYR A 188 -4.48 6.61 -9.98
N VAL A 189 -3.71 6.86 -11.03
CA VAL A 189 -2.59 6.03 -11.48
C VAL A 189 -1.30 6.78 -11.20
N SER A 190 -0.38 6.18 -10.44
CA SER A 190 0.93 6.76 -10.19
C SER A 190 1.89 6.46 -11.34
N LEU A 191 2.69 7.44 -11.73
CA LEU A 191 3.69 7.28 -12.79
C LEU A 191 4.97 6.60 -12.32
N ASP A 192 5.25 6.63 -11.02
CA ASP A 192 6.42 5.95 -10.45
C ASP A 192 6.24 4.42 -10.46
N GLN A 193 4.98 3.96 -10.53
CA GLN A 193 4.62 2.54 -10.64
C GLN A 193 3.55 2.38 -11.74
N PRO A 194 3.96 2.46 -13.02
CA PRO A 194 3.02 2.25 -14.11
C PRO A 194 2.40 0.85 -13.97
N GLY A 195 1.09 0.76 -14.19
CA GLY A 195 0.37 -0.50 -14.05
C GLY A 195 -0.36 -0.71 -12.71
N VAL A 196 -0.43 0.30 -11.85
CA VAL A 196 -1.18 0.25 -10.58
C VAL A 196 -2.18 1.41 -10.48
N VAL A 197 -3.45 1.09 -10.25
CA VAL A 197 -4.51 2.04 -9.91
C VAL A 197 -4.69 2.06 -8.40
N TYR A 198 -4.66 3.25 -7.81
CA TYR A 198 -4.93 3.51 -6.41
C TYR A 198 -6.39 3.92 -6.24
N ILE A 199 -7.14 3.14 -5.45
CA ILE A 199 -8.57 3.31 -5.22
C ILE A 199 -8.78 3.68 -3.75
N PRO A 200 -9.14 4.94 -3.43
CA PRO A 200 -9.45 5.28 -2.05
C PRO A 200 -10.64 4.47 -1.55
N SER A 201 -10.52 3.86 -0.38
CA SER A 201 -11.55 3.00 0.18
C SER A 201 -11.94 3.51 1.57
N ALA A 202 -13.04 4.28 1.64
CA ALA A 202 -13.59 4.76 2.89
C ALA A 202 -13.90 3.60 3.86
N THR A 203 -14.38 2.47 3.34
CA THR A 203 -14.63 1.26 4.13
C THR A 203 -13.34 0.71 4.75
N THR A 204 -12.24 0.71 3.99
CA THR A 204 -10.93 0.27 4.52
C THR A 204 -10.44 1.20 5.63
N VAL A 205 -10.56 2.52 5.43
CA VAL A 205 -10.23 3.54 6.44
C VAL A 205 -11.04 3.35 7.71
N PHE A 206 -12.36 3.24 7.57
CA PHE A 206 -13.27 3.05 8.69
C PHE A 206 -12.95 1.78 9.47
N LEU A 207 -12.73 0.66 8.77
CA LEU A 207 -12.41 -0.60 9.44
C LEU A 207 -11.05 -0.56 10.11
N ALA A 208 -10.04 0.09 9.52
CA ALA A 208 -8.75 0.29 10.16
C ALA A 208 -8.88 1.11 11.45
N ILE A 209 -9.68 2.18 11.46
CA ILE A 209 -9.98 2.95 12.67
C ILE A 209 -10.64 2.07 13.73
N LEU A 210 -11.66 1.27 13.35
CA LEU A 210 -12.33 0.36 14.29
C LEU A 210 -11.38 -0.68 14.87
N ILE A 211 -10.49 -1.26 14.06
CA ILE A 211 -9.51 -2.26 14.51
C ILE A 211 -8.50 -1.62 15.48
N ASN A 212 -8.09 -0.39 15.24
CA ASN A 212 -7.20 0.28 16.19
C ASN A 212 -7.93 0.66 17.49
N LEU A 213 -9.17 1.16 17.40
CA LEU A 213 -9.99 1.47 18.58
C LEU A 213 -10.28 0.22 19.41
N GLY A 214 -10.53 -0.92 18.74
CA GLY A 214 -10.73 -2.20 19.40
C GLY A 214 -9.48 -2.67 20.18
N MET A 215 -8.27 -2.37 19.70
CA MET A 215 -7.03 -2.66 20.45
C MET A 215 -6.95 -1.82 21.73
N PHE A 216 -7.24 -0.53 21.61
CA PHE A 216 -7.30 0.36 22.78
C PHE A 216 -8.35 -0.15 23.78
N ALA A 217 -9.53 -0.50 23.30
CA ALA A 217 -10.60 -1.04 24.15
C ALA A 217 -10.20 -2.36 24.83
N ALA A 218 -9.54 -3.28 24.11
CA ALA A 218 -9.07 -4.55 24.68
C ALA A 218 -8.08 -4.33 25.83
N TRP A 219 -7.09 -3.44 25.64
CA TRP A 219 -6.14 -3.06 26.69
C TRP A 219 -6.82 -2.31 27.85
N TYR A 220 -7.74 -1.40 27.56
CA TYR A 220 -8.45 -0.66 28.59
C TYR A 220 -9.34 -1.55 29.45
N VAL A 221 -10.05 -2.51 28.84
CA VAL A 221 -10.83 -3.53 29.55
C VAL A 221 -9.90 -4.42 30.39
N ALA A 222 -8.74 -4.80 29.86
CA ALA A 222 -7.76 -5.58 30.62
C ALA A 222 -7.27 -4.83 31.87
N PHE A 223 -6.91 -3.55 31.77
CA PHE A 223 -6.38 -2.80 32.91
C PHE A 223 -7.45 -2.31 33.88
N TRP A 224 -8.58 -1.78 33.39
CA TRP A 224 -9.57 -1.13 34.24
C TRP A 224 -10.50 -2.15 34.94
N PRO A 225 -11.49 -2.77 34.27
CA PRO A 225 -12.41 -3.67 34.95
C PRO A 225 -11.78 -5.00 35.39
N VAL A 226 -10.81 -5.56 34.63
CA VAL A 226 -10.24 -6.88 34.96
C VAL A 226 -9.15 -6.77 36.03
N LEU A 227 -8.11 -5.97 35.81
CA LEU A 227 -7.00 -5.80 36.75
C LEU A 227 -7.27 -4.78 37.85
N ARG A 228 -8.39 -4.04 37.78
CA ARG A 228 -8.85 -3.06 38.79
C ARG A 228 -7.90 -1.89 39.02
N PHE A 229 -7.17 -1.45 38.00
CA PHE A 229 -6.48 -0.16 38.06
C PHE A 229 -7.49 0.99 38.09
N GLY A 230 -7.12 2.12 38.68
CA GLY A 230 -7.93 3.35 38.59
C GLY A 230 -7.98 3.84 37.14
N ALA A 231 -9.11 4.42 36.72
CA ALA A 231 -9.36 4.75 35.30
C ALA A 231 -8.24 5.57 34.64
N GLY A 232 -7.68 6.56 35.34
CA GLY A 232 -6.58 7.39 34.82
C GLY A 232 -5.29 6.59 34.58
N LEU A 233 -4.87 5.76 35.55
CA LEU A 233 -3.70 4.89 35.38
C LEU A 233 -3.95 3.79 34.34
N ALA A 234 -5.16 3.24 34.30
CA ALA A 234 -5.56 2.26 33.30
C ALA A 234 -5.49 2.84 31.88
N ALA A 235 -5.93 4.09 31.66
CA ALA A 235 -5.80 4.77 30.37
C ALA A 235 -4.34 5.00 29.98
N LEU A 236 -3.48 5.40 30.93
CA LEU A 236 -2.05 5.57 30.68
C LEU A 236 -1.35 4.25 30.33
N LEU A 237 -1.62 3.18 31.08
CA LEU A 237 -1.12 1.84 30.78
C LEU A 237 -1.64 1.33 29.42
N THR A 238 -2.92 1.58 29.13
CA THR A 238 -3.53 1.23 27.84
C THR A 238 -2.76 1.86 26.68
N LEU A 239 -2.49 3.17 26.77
CA LEU A 239 -1.74 3.88 25.73
C LEU A 239 -0.33 3.30 25.58
N ALA A 240 0.39 3.11 26.68
CA ALA A 240 1.75 2.57 26.67
C ALA A 240 1.82 1.17 26.04
N PHE A 241 0.92 0.26 26.44
CA PHE A 241 0.89 -1.11 25.92
C PHE A 241 0.33 -1.20 24.50
N ALA A 242 -0.61 -0.33 24.11
CA ALA A 242 -1.09 -0.25 22.72
C ALA A 242 0.05 0.19 21.78
N ILE A 243 0.81 1.23 22.16
CA ILE A 243 2.01 1.68 21.44
C ILE A 243 3.03 0.53 21.35
N PHE A 244 3.37 -0.11 22.47
CA PHE A 244 4.27 -1.25 22.47
C PHE A 244 3.80 -2.38 21.53
N THR A 245 2.51 -2.68 21.53
CA THR A 245 1.92 -3.70 20.66
C THR A 245 2.09 -3.33 19.18
N ILE A 246 1.82 -2.08 18.82
CA ILE A 246 1.94 -1.58 17.45
C ILE A 246 3.39 -1.62 16.97
N PHE A 247 4.35 -1.12 17.75
CA PHE A 247 5.73 -0.96 17.29
C PHE A 247 6.61 -2.20 17.48
N VAL A 248 6.30 -3.06 18.45
CA VAL A 248 7.15 -4.21 18.80
C VAL A 248 6.49 -5.52 18.42
N VAL A 249 5.24 -5.73 18.83
CA VAL A 249 4.58 -7.02 18.69
C VAL A 249 4.09 -7.24 17.26
N MET A 250 3.38 -6.28 16.67
CA MET A 250 2.80 -6.43 15.32
C MET A 250 3.82 -6.68 14.22
N PRO A 251 4.96 -5.96 14.12
CA PRO A 251 5.94 -6.21 13.07
C PRO A 251 6.50 -7.64 13.13
N VAL A 252 6.65 -8.19 14.33
CA VAL A 252 7.10 -9.58 14.51
C VAL A 252 6.02 -10.57 14.08
N LEU A 253 4.77 -10.33 14.45
CA LEU A 253 3.66 -11.23 14.14
C LEU A 253 3.19 -11.18 12.68
N PHE A 254 3.38 -10.05 11.99
CA PHE A 254 2.97 -9.85 10.60
C PHE A 254 4.01 -10.35 9.59
N LYS A 255 5.30 -10.39 9.94
CA LYS A 255 6.39 -10.89 9.07
C LYS A 255 6.08 -12.22 8.36
N PRO A 256 5.59 -13.28 9.03
CA PRO A 256 5.32 -14.56 8.37
C PRO A 256 4.19 -14.51 7.34
N GLY A 257 3.23 -13.58 7.48
CA GLY A 257 2.12 -13.40 6.55
C GLY A 257 2.43 -12.45 5.38
N ARG A 258 3.45 -11.60 5.56
CA ARG A 258 3.90 -10.59 4.59
C ARG A 258 5.20 -10.98 3.90
N ALA A 259 5.62 -12.24 3.99
CA ALA A 259 6.76 -12.73 3.22
C ALA A 259 6.57 -12.26 1.77
N PRO A 260 7.58 -11.62 1.15
CA PRO A 260 7.46 -11.22 -0.24
C PRO A 260 7.01 -12.47 -0.99
N LYS A 261 5.93 -12.35 -1.79
CA LYS A 261 5.53 -13.43 -2.69
C LYS A 261 6.83 -13.93 -3.31
N PRO A 262 7.17 -15.24 -3.21
CA PRO A 262 8.41 -15.73 -3.76
C PRO A 262 8.49 -15.15 -5.17
N VAL A 263 9.56 -14.40 -5.41
CA VAL A 263 9.94 -14.07 -6.77
C VAL A 263 10.24 -15.44 -7.35
N GLU A 264 9.21 -16.07 -7.90
CA GLU A 264 9.21 -17.43 -8.38
C GLU A 264 10.28 -17.50 -9.48
N GLU A 265 11.47 -17.93 -9.06
CA GLU A 265 12.54 -18.54 -9.84
C GLU A 265 12.68 -18.06 -11.30
N ALA A 266 12.73 -16.75 -11.54
CA ALA A 266 13.21 -16.22 -12.83
C ALA A 266 14.76 -16.15 -12.90
N VAL A 267 15.45 -16.88 -12.01
CA VAL A 267 16.91 -16.87 -11.90
C VAL A 267 17.53 -18.24 -12.21
N ALA A 268 16.75 -19.32 -12.30
CA ALA A 268 17.26 -20.68 -12.54
C ALA A 268 16.95 -21.19 -13.97
N ARG A 269 17.49 -20.54 -15.00
CA ARG A 269 17.89 -21.07 -16.34
C ARG A 269 17.93 -19.95 -17.39
N VAL A 270 18.94 -19.10 -17.29
CA VAL A 270 19.64 -18.72 -18.53
C VAL A 270 21.06 -19.23 -18.32
N GLU A 271 21.19 -20.54 -18.53
CA GLU A 271 22.49 -21.13 -18.83
C GLU A 271 22.98 -20.37 -20.09
N PRO A 272 24.11 -19.65 -20.03
CA PRO A 272 24.66 -19.07 -21.23
C PRO A 272 25.01 -20.26 -22.13
N ALA A 273 24.25 -20.45 -23.20
CA ALA A 273 24.66 -21.31 -24.30
C ALA A 273 26.03 -20.80 -24.74
N ALA A 274 27.07 -21.52 -24.32
CA ALA A 274 28.43 -21.28 -24.73
C ALA A 274 28.42 -21.24 -26.26
N HIS A 275 28.73 -20.06 -26.82
CA HIS A 275 28.95 -19.87 -28.23
C HIS A 275 30.07 -20.82 -28.68
N ALA A 276 29.67 -21.97 -29.19
CA ALA A 276 30.49 -22.78 -30.06
C ALA A 276 30.58 -22.07 -31.41
N GLY A 277 31.80 -21.81 -31.87
CA GLY A 277 32.09 -21.61 -33.28
C GLY A 277 32.46 -20.20 -33.69
N LEU A 278 33.73 -19.85 -33.50
CA LEU A 278 34.45 -19.04 -34.48
C LEU A 278 35.81 -19.71 -34.76
N SER A 279 35.87 -20.45 -35.86
CA SER A 279 37.11 -20.90 -36.49
C SER A 279 37.87 -19.69 -37.04
N PRO A 280 39.19 -19.56 -36.81
CA PRO A 280 39.99 -18.58 -37.51
C PRO A 280 40.28 -19.05 -38.94
N CYS A 281 39.88 -18.23 -39.92
CA CYS A 281 40.36 -18.34 -41.29
C CYS A 281 41.89 -18.22 -41.33
N ARG A 282 42.51 -19.19 -42.02
CA ARG A 282 43.90 -19.17 -42.46
C ARG A 282 44.18 -17.95 -43.33
N ALA A 283 45.35 -17.36 -43.13
CA ALA A 283 46.10 -16.63 -44.16
C ALA A 283 47.39 -17.43 -44.43
#